data_AF-A0A831WZ64-F1
#
_entry.id   AF-A0A831WZ64-F1
#
_cell.length_a   1.000
_cell.length_b   1.000
_cell.length_c   1.000
_cell.angle_alpha   90.00
_cell.angle_beta   90.00
_cell.angle_gamma   90.00
#
_symmetry.space_group_name_H-M   'P 1'
#
loop_
_entity.id
_entity.type
_entity.pdbx_description
1 polymer ?
#
loop_
_entity_poly.entity_id
_entity_poly.type
_entity_poly.pdbx_seq_one_letter_code
_entity_poly.pdbx_strand_id
1 'polypeptide(L)'
;MDVLNQQPSDQERTLAGIAHLLILASIYGVLLSIVIWWRERERSRYVAFQAAQAMLYQFAVYVLSILLAFAAIAVVWLPFIWVGPPVPDVSPEGEVFTAVRIFTFVFVLVITIGIVMMALLLSLAAIGYAVYGSVRCFQGRPFQYLLIGPVAERLVPPVPPSGGSEPAAL
;
A
#
# COMPACT_ATOMS: atom_id res chain seq x y z
N MET A 1 6.89 -11.67 32.88
CA MET A 1 6.91 -10.67 31.78
C MET A 1 8.12 -10.85 30.86
N ASP A 2 8.75 -12.03 30.86
CA ASP A 2 10.07 -12.23 30.22
C ASP A 2 10.05 -12.61 28.73
N VAL A 3 8.91 -13.04 28.18
CA VAL A 3 8.81 -13.42 26.76
C VAL A 3 8.73 -12.19 25.83
N LEU A 4 8.41 -11.01 26.36
CA LEU A 4 8.29 -9.76 25.60
C LEU A 4 9.61 -9.00 25.46
N ASN A 5 10.71 -9.50 26.03
CA ASN A 5 11.98 -8.79 26.14
C ASN A 5 13.14 -9.47 25.37
N GLN A 6 12.85 -10.48 24.56
CA GLN A 6 13.84 -11.05 23.66
C GLN A 6 13.96 -10.15 22.42
N GLN A 7 15.15 -9.60 22.24
CA GLN A 7 15.53 -8.90 21.01
C GLN A 7 15.29 -9.84 19.83
N PRO A 8 14.63 -9.40 18.74
CA PRO A 8 14.40 -10.24 17.58
C PRO A 8 15.74 -10.72 17.01
N SER A 9 15.83 -11.98 16.64
CA SER A 9 17.00 -12.58 15.99
C SER A 9 17.27 -11.95 14.62
N ASP A 10 18.47 -12.12 14.09
CA ASP A 10 18.84 -11.55 12.78
C ASP A 10 17.97 -12.11 11.63
N GLN A 11 17.55 -13.38 11.74
CA GLN A 11 16.61 -13.98 10.79
C GLN A 11 15.23 -13.30 10.87
N GLU A 12 14.71 -13.05 12.07
CA GLU A 12 13.42 -12.37 12.26
C GLU A 12 13.48 -10.91 11.78
N ARG A 13 14.56 -10.20 12.06
CA ARG A 13 14.81 -8.84 11.54
C ARG A 13 14.82 -8.83 10.02
N THR A 14 15.48 -9.81 9.42
CA THR A 14 15.59 -9.95 7.97
C THR A 14 14.23 -10.25 7.34
N LEU A 15 13.48 -11.23 7.86
CA LEU A 15 12.14 -11.57 7.35
C LEU A 15 11.17 -10.40 7.48
N ALA A 16 11.19 -9.70 8.62
CA ALA A 16 10.38 -8.50 8.82
C ALA A 16 10.71 -7.41 7.81
N GLY A 17 12.00 -7.09 7.60
CA GLY A 17 12.40 -6.07 6.64
C GLY A 17 12.05 -6.45 5.19
N ILE A 18 12.30 -7.70 4.79
CA ILE A 18 11.89 -8.22 3.48
C ILE A 18 10.38 -8.06 3.29
N ALA A 19 9.57 -8.33 4.32
CA ALA A 19 8.13 -8.19 4.21
C ALA A 19 7.69 -6.78 3.79
N HIS A 20 8.41 -5.72 4.19
CA HIS A 20 8.16 -4.34 3.76
C HIS A 20 8.74 -4.03 2.37
N LEU A 21 9.93 -4.52 2.03
CA LEU A 21 10.55 -4.32 0.70
C LEU A 21 9.76 -4.95 -0.44
N LEU A 22 8.94 -5.95 -0.11
CA LEU A 22 8.03 -6.59 -1.05
C LEU A 22 7.06 -5.63 -1.75
N ILE A 23 6.88 -4.39 -1.25
CA ILE A 23 6.18 -3.34 -2.00
C ILE A 23 6.75 -3.10 -3.41
N LEU A 24 8.04 -3.38 -3.63
CA LEU A 24 8.70 -3.28 -4.92
C LEU A 24 8.36 -4.43 -5.88
N ALA A 25 7.81 -5.54 -5.35
CA ALA A 25 7.43 -6.72 -6.11
C ALA A 25 6.01 -6.65 -6.67
N SER A 26 5.42 -5.45 -6.72
CA SER A 26 4.04 -5.24 -7.17
C SER A 26 3.02 -6.03 -6.32
N ILE A 27 1.90 -6.47 -6.92
CA ILE A 27 0.87 -7.29 -6.26
C ILE A 27 1.42 -8.58 -5.65
N TYR A 28 2.51 -9.14 -6.20
CA TYR A 28 3.18 -10.31 -5.62
C TYR A 28 3.75 -10.02 -4.24
N GLY A 29 4.06 -8.75 -3.95
CA GLY A 29 4.49 -8.32 -2.64
C GLY A 29 3.48 -8.61 -1.55
N VAL A 30 2.21 -8.28 -1.80
CA VAL A 30 1.10 -8.57 -0.88
C VAL A 30 0.99 -10.08 -0.64
N LEU A 31 1.03 -10.87 -1.70
CA LEU A 31 0.93 -12.34 -1.62
C LEU A 31 2.08 -12.95 -0.82
N LEU A 32 3.31 -12.48 -1.07
CA LEU A 32 4.48 -12.96 -0.35
C LEU A 32 4.48 -12.50 1.12
N SER A 33 4.01 -11.29 1.43
CA SER A 33 3.82 -10.84 2.82
C SER A 33 2.75 -11.67 3.55
N ILE A 34 1.68 -12.09 2.87
CA ILE A 34 0.69 -13.05 3.41
C ILE A 34 1.37 -14.38 3.76
N VAL A 35 2.20 -14.91 2.85
CA VAL A 35 2.90 -16.18 3.07
C VAL A 35 3.84 -16.09 4.27
N ILE A 36 4.61 -14.99 4.40
CA ILE A 36 5.48 -14.75 5.55
C ILE A 36 4.66 -14.67 6.84
N TRP A 37 3.58 -13.88 6.85
CA TRP A 37 2.69 -13.76 7.99
C TRP A 37 2.13 -15.12 8.40
N TRP A 38 1.57 -15.89 7.46
CA TRP A 38 0.96 -17.18 7.77
C TRP A 38 1.98 -18.17 8.34
N ARG A 39 3.18 -18.25 7.76
CA ARG A 39 4.24 -19.15 8.23
C ARG A 39 4.75 -18.78 9.62
N GLU A 40 4.89 -17.49 9.90
CA GLU A 40 5.57 -17.00 11.10
C GLU A 40 4.59 -16.63 12.24
N ARG A 41 3.27 -16.60 12.01
CA ARG A 41 2.26 -16.23 13.03
C ARG A 41 2.31 -17.06 14.32
N GLU A 42 2.76 -18.31 14.23
CA GLU A 42 2.90 -19.24 15.36
C GLU A 42 4.36 -19.38 15.85
N ARG A 43 5.32 -18.82 15.11
CA ARG A 43 6.76 -18.98 15.37
C ARG A 43 7.40 -17.73 15.93
N SER A 44 7.06 -16.57 15.37
CA SER A 44 7.59 -15.27 15.76
C SER A 44 6.50 -14.22 15.73
N ARG A 45 6.12 -13.74 16.92
CA ARG A 45 5.14 -12.66 17.06
C ARG A 45 5.63 -11.36 16.41
N TYR A 46 6.94 -11.10 16.47
CA TYR A 46 7.54 -9.92 15.85
C TYR A 46 7.43 -9.96 14.32
N VAL A 47 7.84 -11.07 13.69
CA VAL A 47 7.76 -11.21 12.22
C VAL A 47 6.31 -11.22 11.76
N ALA A 48 5.43 -11.92 12.49
CA ALA A 48 4.01 -11.95 12.18
C ALA A 48 3.40 -10.53 12.17
N PHE A 49 3.72 -9.72 13.17
CA PHE A 49 3.23 -8.35 13.24
C PHE A 49 3.73 -7.49 12.07
N GLN A 50 5.05 -7.50 11.79
CA GLN A 50 5.63 -6.70 10.70
C GLN A 50 5.12 -7.17 9.32
N ALA A 51 4.98 -8.49 9.11
CA ALA A 51 4.43 -9.04 7.88
C ALA A 51 2.95 -8.68 7.69
N ALA A 52 2.14 -8.74 8.74
CA ALA A 52 0.74 -8.30 8.71
C ALA A 52 0.63 -6.80 8.39
N GLN A 53 1.48 -5.97 9.01
CA GLN A 53 1.56 -4.53 8.73
C GLN A 53 1.92 -4.26 7.27
N ALA A 54 2.95 -4.92 6.75
CA ALA A 54 3.39 -4.77 5.37
C ALA A 54 2.33 -5.21 4.37
N MET A 55 1.69 -6.35 4.61
CA MET A 55 0.57 -6.87 3.81
C MET A 55 -0.57 -5.85 3.71
N LEU A 56 -1.07 -5.39 4.87
CA LEU A 56 -2.20 -4.45 4.93
C LEU A 56 -1.86 -3.11 4.28
N TYR A 57 -0.65 -2.61 4.50
CA TYR A 57 -0.18 -1.36 3.90
C TYR A 57 -0.09 -1.44 2.38
N GLN A 58 0.58 -2.46 1.85
CA GLN A 58 0.69 -2.66 0.41
C GLN A 58 -0.69 -2.83 -0.24
N PHE A 59 -1.57 -3.63 0.39
CA PHE A 59 -2.94 -3.80 -0.08
C PHE A 59 -3.71 -2.47 -0.11
N ALA A 60 -3.62 -1.67 0.95
CA ALA A 60 -4.27 -0.35 1.01
C ALA A 60 -3.75 0.61 -0.06
N VAL A 61 -2.43 0.62 -0.32
CA VAL A 61 -1.82 1.42 -1.39
C VAL A 61 -2.38 1.01 -2.77
N TYR A 62 -2.54 -0.30 -3.03
CA TYR A 62 -3.14 -0.78 -4.29
C TYR A 62 -4.59 -0.37 -4.43
N VAL A 63 -5.40 -0.60 -3.39
CA VAL A 63 -6.82 -0.23 -3.41
C VAL A 63 -6.98 1.27 -3.64
N LEU A 64 -6.22 2.11 -2.92
CA LEU A 64 -6.26 3.56 -3.10
C LEU A 64 -5.85 3.96 -4.53
N SER A 65 -4.79 3.36 -5.06
CA SER A 65 -4.32 3.63 -6.43
C SER A 65 -5.38 3.29 -7.47
N ILE A 66 -6.06 2.16 -7.32
CA ILE A 66 -7.16 1.73 -8.19
C ILE A 66 -8.34 2.69 -8.10
N LEU A 67 -8.75 3.08 -6.89
CA LEU A 67 -9.87 4.01 -6.69
C LEU A 67 -9.58 5.38 -7.31
N LEU A 68 -8.36 5.90 -7.16
CA LEU A 68 -7.94 7.16 -7.78
C LEU A 68 -7.95 7.07 -9.31
N ALA A 69 -7.52 5.94 -9.88
CA ALA A 69 -7.56 5.72 -11.33
C ALA A 69 -9.00 5.70 -11.87
N PHE A 70 -9.90 4.97 -11.20
CA PHE A 70 -11.32 4.96 -11.58
C PHE A 70 -11.99 6.33 -11.43
N ALA A 71 -11.66 7.07 -10.37
CA ALA A 71 -12.16 8.44 -10.19
C ALA A 71 -11.68 9.37 -11.31
N ALA A 72 -10.41 9.28 -11.71
CA ALA A 72 -9.86 10.05 -12.83
C ALA A 72 -10.57 9.70 -14.15
N ILE A 73 -10.83 8.41 -14.42
CA ILE A 73 -11.58 7.99 -15.59
C ILE A 73 -13.01 8.55 -15.56
N ALA A 74 -13.69 8.41 -14.43
CA ALA A 74 -15.08 8.83 -14.29
C ALA A 74 -15.28 10.34 -14.40
N VAL A 75 -14.39 11.13 -13.78
CA VAL A 75 -14.53 12.59 -13.69
C VAL A 75 -13.93 13.31 -14.90
N VAL A 76 -12.85 12.77 -15.49
CA VAL A 76 -12.11 13.46 -16.56
C VAL A 76 -12.40 12.83 -17.91
N TRP A 77 -12.30 11.51 -18.03
CA TRP A 77 -12.35 10.83 -19.32
C TRP A 77 -13.76 10.53 -19.81
N LEU A 78 -14.71 10.18 -18.92
CA LEU A 78 -16.10 9.94 -19.35
C LEU A 78 -16.75 11.19 -19.98
N PRO A 79 -16.62 12.41 -19.43
CA PRO A 79 -17.14 13.62 -20.10
C PRO A 79 -16.47 13.88 -21.45
N PHE A 80 -15.17 13.60 -21.56
CA PHE A 80 -14.43 13.79 -22.80
C PHE A 80 -14.96 12.89 -23.95
N ILE A 81 -15.43 11.68 -23.65
CA ILE A 81 -16.04 10.78 -24.63
C ILE A 81 -17.24 11.43 -25.33
N TRP A 82 -18.05 12.21 -24.60
CA TRP A 82 -19.22 12.89 -25.17
C TRP A 82 -18.85 14.10 -26.03
N VAL A 83 -17.75 14.78 -25.72
CA VAL A 83 -17.24 15.92 -26.50
C VAL A 83 -16.53 15.46 -27.78
N GLY A 84 -15.81 14.34 -27.67
CA GLY A 84 -15.03 13.73 -28.75
C GLY A 84 -13.67 14.42 -28.98
N PRO A 85 -12.79 13.78 -29.76
CA PRO A 85 -11.51 14.36 -30.13
C PRO A 85 -11.71 15.58 -31.06
N PRO A 86 -10.73 16.50 -31.11
CA PRO A 86 -10.73 17.55 -32.13
C PRO A 86 -10.64 16.91 -33.52
N VAL A 87 -11.63 17.18 -34.37
CA VAL A 87 -11.67 16.75 -35.78
C VAL A 87 -11.77 18.00 -36.66
N PRO A 88 -11.08 18.05 -37.80
CA PRO A 88 -11.19 19.19 -38.71
C PRO A 88 -12.61 19.32 -39.26
N ASP A 89 -13.21 20.51 -39.14
CA ASP A 89 -14.48 20.88 -39.74
C ASP A 89 -14.37 22.29 -40.32
N VAL A 90 -14.60 22.42 -41.63
CA VAL A 90 -14.42 23.67 -42.40
C VAL A 90 -15.74 24.42 -42.63
N SER A 91 -16.84 23.94 -42.01
CA SER A 91 -18.10 24.69 -41.97
C SER A 91 -18.00 25.87 -40.98
N PRO A 92 -18.70 26.99 -41.21
CA PRO A 92 -18.69 28.14 -40.28
C PRO A 92 -19.11 27.79 -38.85
N GLU A 93 -20.05 26.85 -38.70
CA GLU A 93 -20.45 26.28 -37.41
C GLU A 93 -19.39 25.32 -36.82
N GLY A 94 -18.74 24.55 -37.67
CA GLY A 94 -17.64 23.64 -37.34
C GLY A 94 -16.40 24.31 -36.76
N GLU A 95 -16.07 25.53 -37.17
CA GLU A 95 -14.91 26.27 -36.64
C GLU A 95 -15.02 26.49 -35.12
N VAL A 96 -16.20 26.91 -34.64
CA VAL A 96 -16.45 27.12 -33.20
C VAL A 96 -16.41 25.80 -32.43
N PHE A 97 -17.06 24.76 -32.94
CA PHE A 97 -17.04 23.44 -32.31
C PHE A 97 -15.64 22.81 -32.28
N THR A 98 -14.83 23.03 -33.33
CA THR A 98 -13.44 22.57 -33.40
C THR A 98 -12.60 23.26 -32.33
N ALA A 99 -12.73 24.58 -32.15
CA ALA A 99 -12.02 25.31 -31.11
C ALA A 99 -12.38 24.82 -29.69
N VAL A 100 -13.66 24.57 -29.41
CA VAL A 100 -14.13 24.01 -28.12
C VAL A 100 -13.54 22.62 -27.87
N ARG A 101 -13.51 21.76 -28.89
CA ARG A 101 -12.90 20.41 -28.78
C ARG A 101 -11.40 20.47 -28.52
N ILE A 102 -10.67 21.36 -29.20
CA ILE A 102 -9.23 21.56 -28.97
C ILE A 102 -9.00 22.02 -27.53
N PHE A 103 -9.73 23.04 -27.07
CA PHE A 103 -9.61 23.55 -25.70
C PHE A 103 -9.88 22.45 -24.67
N THR A 104 -10.98 21.70 -24.85
CA THR A 104 -11.35 20.60 -23.95
C THR A 104 -10.29 19.50 -23.93
N PHE A 105 -9.74 19.14 -25.09
CA PHE A 105 -8.67 18.14 -25.19
C PHE A 105 -7.40 18.57 -24.44
N VAL A 106 -6.94 19.81 -24.67
CA VAL A 106 -5.77 20.36 -23.96
C VAL A 106 -6.03 20.41 -22.45
N PHE A 107 -7.22 20.84 -22.04
CA PHE A 107 -7.60 20.88 -20.63
C PHE A 107 -7.58 19.49 -19.97
N VAL A 108 -8.21 18.50 -20.61
CA VAL A 108 -8.20 17.09 -20.17
C VAL A 108 -6.78 16.55 -20.09
N LEU A 109 -5.93 16.86 -21.06
CA LEU A 109 -4.53 16.44 -21.09
C LEU A 109 -3.73 17.02 -19.92
N VAL A 110 -3.85 18.32 -19.66
CA VAL A 110 -3.17 19.00 -18.54
C VAL A 110 -3.61 18.43 -17.20
N ILE A 111 -4.93 18.24 -17.01
CA ILE A 111 -5.47 17.65 -15.78
C ILE A 111 -4.97 16.21 -15.61
N THR A 112 -4.98 15.41 -16.68
CA THR A 112 -4.48 14.03 -16.64
C THR A 112 -3.01 13.97 -16.27
N ILE A 113 -2.17 14.82 -16.86
CA ILE A 113 -0.75 14.92 -16.52
C ILE A 113 -0.58 15.29 -15.05
N GLY A 114 -1.35 16.27 -14.55
CA GLY A 114 -1.34 16.65 -13.13
C GLY A 114 -1.71 15.50 -12.19
N ILE A 115 -2.76 14.74 -12.52
CA ILE A 115 -3.18 13.55 -11.76
C ILE A 115 -2.10 12.47 -11.77
N VAL A 116 -1.49 12.19 -12.93
CA VAL A 116 -0.41 11.20 -13.06
C VAL A 116 0.80 11.61 -12.23
N MET A 117 1.21 12.88 -12.30
CA MET A 117 2.33 13.39 -11.49
C MET A 117 2.05 13.27 -9.99
N MET A 118 0.83 13.62 -9.56
CA MET A 118 0.40 13.46 -8.17
C MET A 118 0.43 11.98 -7.74
N ALA A 119 -0.11 11.07 -8.56
CA ALA A 119 -0.12 9.64 -8.29
C ALA A 119 1.30 9.05 -8.18
N LEU A 120 2.23 9.52 -9.02
CA LEU A 120 3.65 9.14 -8.94
C LEU A 120 4.30 9.61 -7.65
N LEU A 121 4.05 10.86 -7.23
CA LEU A 121 4.58 11.38 -5.96
C LEU A 121 4.03 10.60 -4.76
N LEU A 122 2.73 10.29 -4.75
CA LEU A 122 2.11 9.46 -3.71
C LEU A 122 2.69 8.04 -3.69
N SER A 123 2.93 7.44 -4.86
CA SER A 123 3.55 6.11 -4.98
C SER A 123 4.98 6.11 -4.44
N LEU A 124 5.78 7.13 -4.77
CA LEU A 124 7.14 7.28 -4.27
C LEU A 124 7.16 7.51 -2.75
N ALA A 125 6.26 8.32 -2.22
CA ALA A 125 6.10 8.50 -0.78
C ALA A 125 5.72 7.19 -0.09
N ALA A 126 4.81 6.42 -0.70
CA ALA A 126 4.38 5.14 -0.14
C ALA A 126 5.51 4.10 -0.11
N ILE A 127 6.27 4.00 -1.19
CA ILE A 127 7.48 3.15 -1.28
C ILE A 127 8.53 3.63 -0.27
N GLY A 128 8.79 4.93 -0.19
CA GLY A 128 9.74 5.51 0.76
C GLY A 128 9.40 5.17 2.21
N TYR A 129 8.12 5.21 2.58
CA TYR A 129 7.68 4.86 3.93
C TYR A 129 7.84 3.37 4.23
N ALA A 130 7.57 2.49 3.25
CA ALA A 130 7.83 1.06 3.39
C ALA A 130 9.32 0.72 3.46
N VAL A 131 10.17 1.38 2.66
CA VAL A 131 11.63 1.26 2.74
C VAL A 131 12.14 1.72 4.10
N TYR A 132 11.63 2.85 4.62
CA TYR A 132 11.93 3.29 5.97
C TYR A 132 11.56 2.22 7.01
N GLY A 133 10.37 1.62 6.90
CA GLY A 133 9.95 0.52 7.76
C GLY A 133 10.86 -0.71 7.67
N SER A 134 11.28 -1.07 6.46
CA SER A 134 12.25 -2.15 6.25
C SER A 134 13.58 -1.87 6.95
N VAL A 135 14.14 -0.67 6.79
CA VAL A 135 15.43 -0.30 7.42
C VAL A 135 15.31 -0.36 8.94
N ARG A 136 14.19 0.08 9.51
CA ARG A 136 13.92 -0.01 10.95
C ARG A 136 13.88 -1.48 11.43
N CYS A 137 13.23 -2.35 10.66
CA CYS A 137 13.16 -3.78 10.96
C CYS A 137 14.54 -4.45 10.91
N PHE A 138 15.37 -4.13 9.91
CA PHE A 138 16.73 -4.65 9.81
C PHE A 138 17.61 -4.22 10.99
N GLN A 139 17.37 -3.02 11.53
CA GLN A 139 18.05 -2.52 12.73
C GLN A 139 17.51 -3.13 14.04
N GLY A 140 16.50 -4.01 13.98
CA GLY A 140 15.82 -4.54 15.16
C GLY A 140 15.04 -3.48 15.95
N ARG A 141 14.78 -2.32 15.35
CA ARG A 141 14.03 -1.23 15.99
C ARG A 141 12.53 -1.45 15.77
N PRO A 142 11.68 -1.09 16.75
CA PRO A 142 10.25 -1.15 16.55
C PRO A 142 9.85 -0.23 15.39
N PHE A 143 9.00 -0.77 14.52
CA PHE A 143 8.35 -0.07 13.42
C PHE A 143 6.86 -0.31 13.47
N GLN A 144 6.09 0.73 13.15
CA GLN A 144 4.65 0.61 12.97
C GLN A 144 4.14 1.68 12.00
N TYR A 145 3.24 1.28 11.12
CA TYR A 145 2.50 2.21 10.27
C TYR A 145 1.44 2.95 11.10
N LEU A 146 1.40 4.28 10.97
CA LEU A 146 0.55 5.15 11.78
C LEU A 146 -0.94 4.76 11.76
N LEU A 147 -1.46 4.39 10.58
CA LEU A 147 -2.89 4.10 10.39
C LEU A 147 -3.24 2.61 10.52
N ILE A 148 -2.26 1.72 10.38
CA ILE A 148 -2.49 0.29 10.15
C ILE A 148 -2.02 -0.58 11.33
N GLY A 149 -1.19 -0.04 12.23
CA GLY A 149 -0.75 -0.74 13.44
C GLY A 149 -1.86 -1.46 14.22
N PRO A 150 -2.95 -0.76 14.61
CA PRO A 150 -4.02 -1.37 15.39
C PRO A 150 -4.78 -2.50 14.68
N VAL A 151 -4.85 -2.45 13.34
CA VAL A 151 -5.51 -3.51 12.55
C VAL A 151 -4.58 -4.72 12.43
N ALA A 152 -3.28 -4.49 12.23
CA ALA A 152 -2.30 -5.56 12.14
C ALA A 152 -2.20 -6.36 13.45
N GLU A 153 -2.34 -5.73 14.61
CA GLU A 153 -2.33 -6.43 15.91
C GLU A 153 -3.43 -7.49 16.01
N ARG A 154 -4.60 -7.25 15.41
CA ARG A 154 -5.72 -8.20 15.40
C ARG A 154 -5.43 -9.48 14.60
N LEU A 155 -4.44 -9.44 13.72
CA LEU A 155 -4.03 -10.57 12.89
C LEU A 155 -2.93 -11.41 13.54
N VAL A 156 -2.42 -11.00 14.70
CA VAL A 156 -1.36 -11.70 15.41
C VAL A 156 -1.97 -12.49 16.58
N PRO A 157 -1.71 -13.80 16.69
CA PRO A 157 -2.21 -14.59 17.80
C PRO A 157 -1.82 -14.02 19.17
N PRO A 158 -2.72 -14.07 20.17
CA PRO A 158 -2.39 -13.66 21.53
C PRO A 158 -1.34 -14.59 22.12
N VAL A 159 -0.51 -14.05 23.02
CA VAL A 159 0.45 -14.85 23.78
C VAL A 159 -0.35 -15.84 24.64
N PRO A 160 -0.10 -17.15 24.55
CA PRO A 160 -0.72 -18.11 25.46
C PRO A 160 -0.45 -17.68 26.90
N PRO A 161 -1.43 -17.76 27.82
CA PRO A 161 -1.16 -17.50 29.22
C PRO A 161 0.01 -18.40 29.63
N SER A 162 1.07 -17.80 30.18
CA SER A 162 2.18 -18.55 30.78
C SER A 162 1.53 -19.53 31.74
N GLY A 163 1.67 -20.84 31.49
CA GLY A 163 1.05 -21.88 32.30
C GLY A 163 1.21 -21.50 33.76
N GLY A 164 0.10 -21.10 34.38
CA GLY A 164 0.06 -20.95 35.82
C GLY A 164 0.51 -22.29 36.33
N SER A 165 1.55 -22.29 37.17
CA SER A 165 1.93 -23.42 37.98
C SER A 165 0.67 -24.13 38.45
N GLU A 166 0.32 -25.27 37.84
CA GLU A 166 -0.59 -26.20 38.49
C GLU A 166 0.08 -26.47 39.83
N PRO A 167 -0.54 -26.11 40.97
CA PRO A 167 -0.02 -26.54 42.24
C PRO A 167 0.00 -28.06 42.16
N ALA A 168 1.18 -28.65 42.32
CA ALA A 168 1.35 -30.09 42.39
C ALA A 168 0.28 -30.62 43.35
N ALA A 169 -0.68 -31.36 42.80
CA ALA A 169 -1.68 -32.05 43.58
C ALA A 169 -0.90 -33.02 44.49
N LEU A 170 -0.82 -32.66 45.77
CA LEU A 170 -0.38 -33.53 46.86
C LEU A 170 -1.51 -34.51 47.20
#